data_AF-A0A7T5UXC4-F1
#
_entry.id   AF-A0A7T5UXC4-F1
#
_cell.length_a   1.000
_cell.length_b   1.000
_cell.length_c   1.000
_cell.angle_alpha   90.00
_cell.angle_beta   90.00
_cell.angle_gamma   90.00
#
_symmetry.space_group_name_H-M   'P 1'
#
loop_
_entity.id
_entity.type
_entity.pdbx_description
1 polymer ?
#
loop_
_entity_poly.entity_id
_entity_poly.type
_entity_poly.pdbx_seq_one_letter_code
_entity_poly.pdbx_strand_id
1 'polypeptide(L)'
;MRRIVWIVIIALLVVTPIFIWWQGQRQRNNLETAYGIMLANRPTKFCPPSAEVVITRGDEEKIIFDAEVIVKNCELIPLDRSQLNEATSYYIYARLNEVRAFRIVATGPITSGMEYPIMLGDLNNDNAIDPQDKLVVEEAMKVGGYSKSADVDKDGNVGIIDYSLVTLNQGAGASRPDGVAWKARQ
;
A
#
# COMPACT_ATOMS: atom_id res chain seq x y z
N MET A 1 23.73 -38.62 -34.20
CA MET A 1 23.81 -37.93 -32.88
C MET A 1 23.91 -36.41 -32.98
N ARG A 2 24.91 -35.81 -33.65
CA ARG A 2 25.08 -34.34 -33.70
C ARG A 2 23.83 -33.54 -34.13
N ARG A 3 23.07 -34.00 -35.13
CA ARG A 3 21.84 -33.32 -35.59
C ARG A 3 20.70 -33.32 -34.55
N ILE A 4 20.57 -34.39 -33.76
CA ILE A 4 19.54 -34.51 -32.72
C ILE A 4 19.86 -33.56 -31.57
N VAL A 5 21.13 -33.43 -31.19
CA VAL A 5 21.59 -32.50 -30.15
C VAL A 5 21.26 -31.05 -30.51
N TRP A 6 21.48 -30.65 -31.76
CA TRP A 6 21.15 -29.29 -32.22
C TRP A 6 19.64 -29.00 -32.22
N ILE A 7 18.81 -29.97 -32.61
CA ILE A 7 17.36 -29.82 -32.57
C ILE A 7 16.86 -29.64 -31.13
N VAL A 8 17.40 -30.40 -30.17
CA VAL A 8 17.02 -30.27 -28.75
C VAL A 8 17.45 -28.92 -28.17
N ILE A 9 18.65 -28.43 -28.51
CA ILE A 9 19.13 -27.12 -28.04
C ILE A 9 18.26 -25.99 -28.61
N ILE A 10 17.93 -26.03 -29.90
CA ILE A 10 17.07 -25.03 -30.53
C ILE A 10 15.65 -25.08 -29.94
N ALA A 11 15.10 -26.28 -29.72
CA ALA A 11 13.80 -26.43 -29.06
C ALA A 11 13.81 -25.84 -27.64
N LEU A 12 14.85 -26.10 -26.85
CA LEU A 12 15.00 -25.51 -25.50
C LEU A 12 15.07 -23.99 -25.56
N LEU A 13 15.88 -23.42 -26.47
CA LEU A 13 16.05 -21.98 -26.64
C LEU A 13 14.77 -21.26 -27.10
N VAL A 14 13.84 -21.95 -27.76
CA VAL A 14 12.55 -21.37 -28.17
C VAL A 14 11.49 -21.57 -27.09
N VAL A 15 11.42 -22.76 -26.47
CA VAL A 15 10.39 -23.08 -25.48
C VAL A 15 10.59 -22.32 -24.16
N THR A 16 11.83 -22.14 -23.70
CA THR A 16 12.09 -21.40 -22.44
C THR A 16 11.64 -19.93 -22.47
N PRO A 17 11.96 -19.09 -23.47
CA PRO A 17 11.49 -17.71 -23.49
C PRO A 17 9.97 -17.60 -23.68
N ILE A 18 9.35 -18.51 -24.44
CA ILE A 18 7.88 -18.56 -24.57
C ILE A 18 7.24 -18.89 -23.21
N PHE A 19 7.79 -19.85 -22.47
CA PHE A 19 7.30 -20.21 -21.14
C PHE A 19 7.49 -19.08 -20.12
N ILE A 20 8.65 -18.40 -20.12
CA ILE A 20 8.93 -17.24 -19.26
C ILE A 20 7.95 -16.10 -19.60
N TRP A 21 7.73 -15.81 -20.88
CA TRP A 21 6.79 -14.79 -21.33
C TRP A 21 5.34 -15.14 -20.93
N TRP A 22 4.94 -16.40 -21.08
CA TRP A 22 3.61 -16.88 -20.68
C TRP A 22 3.40 -16.79 -19.16
N GLN A 23 4.40 -17.13 -18.35
CA GLN A 23 4.35 -16.96 -16.89
C GLN A 23 4.23 -15.48 -16.50
N GLY A 24 4.99 -14.60 -17.16
CA GLY A 24 4.91 -13.15 -16.95
C GLY A 24 3.55 -12.56 -17.31
N GLN A 25 2.97 -12.97 -18.44
CA GLN A 25 1.61 -12.58 -18.84
C GLN A 25 0.55 -13.09 -17.84
N ARG A 26 0.66 -14.33 -17.37
CA ARG A 26 -0.27 -14.90 -16.40
C ARG A 26 -0.25 -14.17 -15.06
N GLN A 27 0.93 -13.76 -14.58
CA GLN A 27 1.04 -12.94 -13.38
C GLN A 27 0.40 -11.55 -13.56
N ARG A 28 0.63 -10.90 -14.71
CA ARG A 28 0.02 -9.59 -15.01
C ARG A 28 -1.51 -9.66 -15.10
N ASN A 29 -2.04 -10.65 -15.82
CA ASN A 29 -3.50 -10.80 -15.96
C ASN A 29 -4.20 -11.13 -14.63
N ASN A 30 -3.53 -11.87 -13.74
CA ASN A 30 -4.05 -12.15 -12.39
C ASN A 30 -4.07 -10.91 -11.50
N LEU A 31 -3.21 -9.92 -11.75
CA LEU A 31 -3.22 -8.64 -11.04
C LEU A 31 -4.24 -7.67 -11.64
N GLU A 32 -4.39 -7.62 -12.97
CA GLU A 32 -5.40 -6.79 -13.64
C GLU A 32 -6.85 -7.25 -13.37
N THR A 33 -7.05 -8.54 -13.04
CA THR A 33 -8.35 -9.09 -12.63
C THR A 33 -8.56 -9.12 -11.12
N ALA A 34 -7.58 -8.65 -10.34
CA ALA A 34 -7.67 -8.64 -8.89
C ALA A 34 -8.61 -7.52 -8.39
N TYR A 35 -9.64 -7.92 -7.65
CA TYR A 35 -10.53 -7.00 -6.97
C TYR A 35 -9.93 -6.60 -5.63
N GLY A 36 -9.70 -5.30 -5.41
CA GLY A 36 -9.11 -4.83 -4.16
C GLY A 36 -8.43 -3.48 -4.26
N ILE A 37 -7.41 -3.30 -3.42
CA ILE A 37 -6.69 -2.04 -3.29
C ILE A 37 -5.22 -2.26 -3.64
N MET A 38 -4.70 -1.55 -4.66
CA MET A 38 -3.31 -1.65 -5.11
C MET A 38 -2.42 -0.56 -4.50
N LEU A 39 -1.34 -0.96 -3.84
CA LEU A 39 -0.25 -0.10 -3.38
C LEU A 39 0.66 0.28 -4.56
N ALA A 40 0.37 1.41 -5.21
CA ALA A 40 1.16 1.97 -6.30
C ALA A 40 2.36 2.81 -5.80
N ASN A 41 3.40 2.93 -6.61
CA ASN A 41 4.59 3.75 -6.31
C ASN A 41 5.26 3.42 -4.96
N ARG A 42 5.26 2.14 -4.59
CA ARG A 42 5.83 1.64 -3.34
C ARG A 42 7.37 1.74 -3.32
N PRO A 43 8.00 2.06 -2.18
CA PRO A 43 9.44 1.93 -2.03
C PRO A 43 9.87 0.47 -2.25
N THR A 44 10.95 0.24 -3.01
CA THR A 44 11.32 -1.08 -3.52
C THR A 44 11.51 -2.15 -2.43
N LYS A 45 11.87 -1.73 -1.22
CA LYS A 45 12.15 -2.61 -0.06
C LYS A 45 10.99 -2.78 0.92
N PHE A 46 9.86 -2.10 0.73
CA PHE A 46 8.75 -2.20 1.67
C PHE A 46 7.78 -3.32 1.30
N CYS A 47 7.58 -4.32 2.15
CA CYS A 47 6.52 -5.32 1.93
C CYS A 47 5.64 -5.38 3.18
N PRO A 48 4.49 -4.68 3.20
CA PRO A 48 3.58 -4.78 4.33
C PRO A 48 3.02 -6.21 4.39
N PRO A 49 2.99 -6.86 5.57
CA PRO A 49 2.41 -8.19 5.72
C PRO A 49 0.88 -8.14 5.72
N SER A 50 0.29 -7.08 6.26
CA SER A 50 -1.15 -6.91 6.44
C SER A 50 -1.58 -5.44 6.42
N ALA A 51 -2.89 -5.24 6.27
CA ALA A 51 -3.57 -3.97 6.35
C ALA A 51 -4.87 -4.12 7.16
N GLU A 52 -5.15 -3.20 8.09
CA GLU A 52 -6.49 -3.07 8.67
C GLU A 52 -7.38 -2.34 7.65
N VAL A 53 -8.51 -2.94 7.30
CA VAL A 53 -9.41 -2.42 6.28
C VAL A 53 -10.80 -2.26 6.88
N VAL A 54 -11.36 -1.07 6.70
CA VAL A 54 -12.74 -0.74 7.03
C VAL A 54 -13.47 -0.33 5.76
N ILE A 55 -14.65 -0.90 5.52
CA ILE A 55 -15.51 -0.53 4.39
C ILE A 55 -16.85 -0.06 4.93
N THR A 56 -17.28 1.10 4.44
CA THR A 56 -18.64 1.62 4.68
C THR A 56 -19.45 1.63 3.40
N ARG A 57 -20.77 1.56 3.57
CA ARG A 57 -21.73 1.56 2.46
C ARG A 57 -22.39 2.93 2.34
N GLY A 58 -22.20 3.59 1.19
CA GLY A 58 -22.77 4.93 0.94
C GLY A 58 -22.37 5.97 1.99
N ASP A 59 -23.19 7.01 2.13
CA ASP A 59 -22.95 8.14 3.05
C ASP A 59 -23.31 7.83 4.51
N GLU A 60 -23.83 6.62 4.80
CA GLU A 60 -24.38 6.28 6.13
C GLU A 60 -23.32 5.87 7.16
N GLU A 61 -22.02 5.96 6.85
CA GLU A 61 -20.87 5.57 7.71
C GLU A 61 -20.95 4.15 8.32
N LYS A 62 -21.95 3.35 7.91
CA LYS A 62 -22.20 2.02 8.46
C LYS A 62 -21.11 1.08 7.98
N ILE A 63 -20.32 0.60 8.92
CA ILE A 63 -19.31 -0.43 8.68
C ILE A 63 -19.98 -1.72 8.24
N ILE A 64 -19.58 -2.21 7.08
CA ILE A 64 -19.97 -3.51 6.53
C ILE A 64 -18.81 -4.51 6.52
N PHE A 65 -17.59 -4.02 6.73
CA PHE A 65 -16.37 -4.80 6.80
C PHE A 65 -15.37 -4.10 7.73
N ASP A 66 -14.83 -4.83 8.71
CA ASP A 66 -13.71 -4.43 9.57
C ASP A 66 -12.87 -5.68 9.81
N ALA A 67 -11.72 -5.75 9.14
CA ALA A 67 -10.81 -6.87 9.31
C ALA A 67 -9.37 -6.50 8.98
N GLU A 68 -8.44 -7.27 9.53
CA GLU A 68 -7.07 -7.31 9.06
C GLU A 68 -6.97 -8.24 7.84
N VAL A 69 -6.38 -7.74 6.76
CA VAL A 69 -6.26 -8.42 5.47
C VAL A 69 -4.78 -8.57 5.11
N ILE A 70 -4.38 -9.77 4.70
CA ILE A 70 -3.02 -10.07 4.26
C ILE A 70 -2.75 -9.40 2.91
N VAL A 71 -1.65 -8.65 2.81
CA VAL A 71 -1.23 -8.03 1.55
C VAL A 71 -0.56 -9.09 0.66
N LYS A 72 -1.10 -9.28 -0.54
CA LYS A 72 -0.57 -10.20 -1.55
C LYS A 72 0.46 -9.50 -2.42
N ASN A 73 1.54 -10.22 -2.75
CA ASN A 73 2.62 -9.75 -3.63
C ASN A 73 3.21 -8.39 -3.21
N CYS A 74 3.16 -8.07 -1.91
CA CYS A 74 3.57 -6.78 -1.35
C CYS A 74 2.82 -5.55 -1.94
N GLU A 75 1.76 -5.72 -2.72
CA GLU A 75 1.15 -4.62 -3.45
C GLU A 75 -0.38 -4.68 -3.55
N LEU A 76 -1.02 -5.79 -3.23
CA LEU A 76 -2.47 -5.95 -3.36
C LEU A 76 -3.09 -6.27 -2.00
N ILE A 77 -4.00 -5.42 -1.55
CA ILE A 77 -4.92 -5.72 -0.45
C ILE A 77 -6.18 -6.33 -1.10
N PRO A 78 -6.34 -7.68 -1.07
CA PRO A 78 -7.47 -8.32 -1.73
C PRO A 78 -8.77 -8.01 -0.98
N LEU A 79 -9.82 -7.66 -1.72
CA LEU A 79 -11.17 -7.53 -1.16
C LEU A 79 -12.06 -8.62 -1.72
N ASP A 80 -12.96 -9.15 -0.89
CA ASP A 80 -13.91 -10.15 -1.35
C ASP A 80 -15.10 -9.47 -2.05
N ARG A 81 -15.20 -9.69 -3.36
CA ARG A 81 -16.29 -9.16 -4.18
C ARG A 81 -17.66 -9.68 -3.73
N SER A 82 -17.75 -10.84 -3.08
CA SER A 82 -19.03 -11.36 -2.55
C SER A 82 -19.64 -10.47 -1.46
N GLN A 83 -18.82 -9.63 -0.82
CA GLN A 83 -19.25 -8.71 0.24
C GLN A 83 -19.70 -7.36 -0.31
N LEU A 84 -19.50 -7.10 -1.61
CA LEU A 84 -19.67 -5.80 -2.24
C LEU A 84 -20.59 -5.89 -3.46
N ASN A 85 -21.75 -5.23 -3.38
CA ASN A 85 -22.75 -5.16 -4.44
C ASN A 85 -22.37 -4.10 -5.48
N GLU A 86 -22.29 -4.48 -6.75
CA GLU A 86 -21.86 -3.61 -7.86
C GLU A 86 -22.74 -2.36 -8.07
N ALA A 87 -23.97 -2.35 -7.57
CA ALA A 87 -24.89 -1.22 -7.69
C ALA A 87 -24.76 -0.18 -6.55
N THR A 88 -23.78 -0.32 -5.64
CA THR A 88 -23.65 0.52 -4.44
C THR A 88 -22.26 1.15 -4.35
N SER A 89 -22.19 2.44 -4.01
CA SER A 89 -20.93 3.12 -3.70
C SER A 89 -20.39 2.69 -2.34
N TYR A 90 -19.08 2.47 -2.25
CA TYR A 90 -18.40 2.07 -1.02
C TYR A 90 -17.22 3.01 -0.76
N TYR A 91 -17.07 3.42 0.50
CA TYR A 91 -15.86 4.09 0.96
C TYR A 91 -14.98 3.05 1.62
N ILE A 92 -13.71 3.02 1.22
CA ILE A 92 -12.74 2.04 1.68
C ILE A 92 -11.61 2.78 2.36
N TYR A 93 -11.45 2.47 3.64
CA TYR A 93 -10.40 3.00 4.50
C TYR A 93 -9.43 1.86 4.77
N ALA A 94 -8.14 2.06 4.51
CA ALA A 94 -7.12 1.06 4.80
C ALA A 94 -5.94 1.68 5.53
N ARG A 95 -5.49 0.99 6.58
CA ARG A 95 -4.34 1.33 7.41
C ARG A 95 -3.29 0.23 7.30
N LEU A 96 -2.06 0.60 6.98
CA LEU A 96 -0.93 -0.34 7.03
C LEU A 96 -0.26 -0.34 8.41
N ASN A 97 0.53 -1.39 8.65
CA ASN A 97 1.35 -1.55 9.85
C ASN A 97 2.53 -0.55 9.92
N GLU A 98 2.98 -0.01 8.79
CA GLU A 98 4.06 0.97 8.72
C GLU A 98 3.67 2.23 7.93
N VAL A 99 4.19 3.36 8.40
CA VAL A 99 4.10 4.68 7.76
C VAL A 99 5.07 4.77 6.59
N ARG A 100 4.58 4.87 5.34
CA ARG A 100 5.45 5.03 4.15
C ARG A 100 4.80 5.79 3.01
N ALA A 101 5.66 6.31 2.12
CA ALA A 101 5.27 7.05 0.93
C ALA A 101 4.91 6.08 -0.19
N PHE A 102 3.63 5.78 -0.35
CA PHE A 102 3.12 5.07 -1.52
C PHE A 102 1.72 5.57 -1.82
N ARG A 103 1.36 5.54 -3.10
CA ARG A 103 0.01 5.85 -3.55
C ARG A 103 -0.80 4.57 -3.40
N ILE A 104 -2.08 4.66 -3.07
CA ILE A 104 -2.96 3.52 -3.25
C ILE A 104 -3.99 3.85 -4.31
N VAL A 105 -4.30 2.85 -5.13
CA VAL A 105 -5.22 2.92 -6.25
C VAL A 105 -6.22 1.79 -6.08
N ALA A 106 -7.51 2.11 -5.98
CA ALA A 106 -8.55 1.09 -6.02
C ALA A 106 -8.56 0.42 -7.41
N THR A 107 -8.65 -0.90 -7.44
CA THR A 107 -8.82 -1.66 -8.69
C THR A 107 -10.21 -2.27 -8.75
N GLY A 108 -11.06 -1.73 -9.63
CA GLY A 108 -12.43 -2.22 -9.87
C GLY A 108 -13.49 -1.11 -9.92
N PRO A 109 -14.78 -1.47 -10.02
CA PRO A 109 -15.92 -0.54 -10.10
C PRO A 109 -16.26 0.13 -8.77
N ILE A 110 -15.25 0.43 -7.95
CA ILE A 110 -15.42 1.05 -6.64
C ILE A 110 -15.25 2.56 -6.81
N THR A 111 -16.35 3.32 -6.70
CA THR A 111 -16.29 4.78 -6.52
C THR A 111 -15.79 5.06 -5.12
N SER A 112 -14.47 5.07 -4.97
CA SER A 112 -13.81 5.21 -3.69
C SER A 112 -13.61 6.69 -3.35
N GLY A 113 -14.26 7.19 -2.29
CA GLY A 113 -13.64 8.23 -1.50
C GLY A 113 -12.48 7.58 -0.76
N MET A 114 -11.29 7.64 -1.36
CA MET A 114 -10.07 7.16 -0.73
C MET A 114 -9.58 8.24 0.21
N GLU A 115 -10.12 8.29 1.42
CA GLU A 115 -9.42 8.93 2.52
C GLU A 115 -8.47 7.91 3.10
N TYR A 116 -7.27 7.89 2.53
CA TYR A 116 -6.17 7.28 3.23
C TYR A 116 -5.92 8.09 4.50
N PRO A 117 -5.69 7.45 5.64
CA PRO A 117 -4.67 7.97 6.52
C PRO A 117 -3.42 7.88 5.68
N ILE A 118 -3.08 8.95 4.97
CA ILE A 118 -1.72 9.16 4.55
C ILE A 118 -1.00 9.25 5.89
N MET A 119 -0.51 8.12 6.41
CA MET A 119 0.23 8.15 7.68
C MET A 119 1.60 8.75 7.47
N LEU A 120 1.93 9.18 6.25
CA LEU A 120 3.21 9.76 5.88
C LEU A 120 3.47 11.04 6.65
N GLY A 121 4.07 10.88 7.81
CA GLY A 121 4.31 11.97 8.73
C GLY A 121 3.48 11.93 10.00
N ASP A 122 2.72 10.89 10.32
CA ASP A 122 2.23 10.64 11.69
C ASP A 122 3.34 9.87 12.42
N LEU A 123 4.30 10.62 12.96
CA LEU A 123 5.53 10.10 13.55
C LEU A 123 5.36 9.76 15.03
N ASN A 124 4.37 10.36 15.68
CA ASN A 124 4.03 10.10 17.08
C ASN A 124 2.92 9.03 17.26
N ASN A 125 2.28 8.57 16.16
CA ASN A 125 1.18 7.61 16.11
C ASN A 125 -0.10 8.09 16.81
N ASP A 126 -0.38 9.39 16.82
CA ASP A 126 -1.62 9.94 17.37
C ASP A 126 -2.80 9.96 16.36
N ASN A 127 -2.54 9.48 15.13
CA ASN A 127 -3.46 9.44 13.99
C ASN A 127 -3.77 10.81 13.38
N ALA A 128 -3.02 11.83 13.73
CA ALA A 128 -2.99 13.12 13.07
C ALA A 128 -1.59 13.37 12.50
N ILE A 129 -1.51 14.06 11.36
CA ILE A 129 -0.26 14.68 10.92
C ILE A 129 -0.34 16.14 11.31
N ASP A 130 0.36 16.49 12.36
CA ASP A 130 0.27 17.79 12.99
C ASP A 130 1.65 18.48 13.11
N PRO A 131 1.74 19.70 13.66
CA PRO A 131 3.01 20.38 13.83
C PRO A 131 4.02 19.60 14.70
N GLN A 132 3.60 18.70 15.60
CA GLN A 132 4.49 17.90 16.43
C GLN A 132 5.28 16.90 15.60
N ASP A 133 4.67 16.30 14.59
CA ASP A 133 5.39 15.39 13.70
C ASP A 133 6.50 16.08 12.92
N LYS A 134 6.27 17.33 12.51
CA LYS A 134 7.30 18.14 11.86
C LYS A 134 8.49 18.37 12.79
N LEU A 135 8.23 18.61 14.07
CA LEU A 135 9.29 18.82 15.06
C LEU A 135 10.17 17.58 15.20
N VAL A 136 9.61 16.37 15.11
CA VAL A 136 10.38 15.12 15.14
C VAL A 136 11.39 15.07 13.99
N VAL A 137 11.01 15.48 12.79
CA VAL A 137 11.93 15.55 11.63
C VAL A 137 12.94 16.68 11.78
N GLU A 138 12.50 17.87 12.18
CA GLU A 138 13.41 19.02 12.36
C GLU A 138 14.47 18.75 13.42
N GLU A 139 14.11 18.10 14.51
CA GLU A 139 15.05 17.72 15.56
C GLU A 139 16.06 16.69 15.05
N ALA A 140 15.61 15.66 14.33
CA ALA A 140 16.49 14.67 13.72
C ALA A 140 17.47 15.31 12.70
N MET A 141 17.00 16.26 11.89
CA MET A 141 17.84 17.03 10.96
C MET A 141 18.89 17.87 11.70
N LYS A 142 18.54 18.48 12.83
CA LYS A 142 19.45 19.31 13.65
C LYS A 142 20.51 18.48 14.37
N VAL A 143 20.14 17.31 14.88
CA VAL A 143 21.06 16.41 15.60
C VAL A 143 22.06 15.74 14.65
N GLY A 144 21.73 15.61 13.36
CA GLY A 144 22.65 15.12 12.34
C GLY A 144 22.94 13.62 12.44
N GLY A 145 21.97 12.83 12.93
CA GLY A 145 22.06 11.39 13.08
C GLY A 145 20.88 10.65 12.47
N TYR A 146 21.05 9.35 12.22
CA TYR A 146 19.97 8.50 11.71
C TYR A 146 18.85 8.37 12.74
N SER A 147 17.63 8.75 12.36
CA SER A 147 16.43 8.49 13.15
C SER A 147 15.46 7.65 12.33
N LYS A 148 15.25 6.40 12.75
CA LYS A 148 14.36 5.46 12.04
C LYS A 148 12.93 5.98 11.94
N SER A 149 12.45 6.73 12.93
CA SER A 149 11.11 7.32 12.89
C SER A 149 11.04 8.53 11.97
N ALA A 150 12.08 9.36 11.92
CA ALA A 150 12.11 10.58 11.09
C ALA A 150 12.58 10.37 9.64
N ASP A 151 13.20 9.23 9.34
CA ASP A 151 13.54 8.75 7.99
C ASP A 151 12.26 8.20 7.32
N VAL A 152 11.41 9.12 6.87
CA VAL A 152 10.06 8.87 6.35
C VAL A 152 10.12 8.16 5.00
N ASP A 153 11.06 8.55 4.14
CA ASP A 153 11.25 7.93 2.82
C ASP A 153 12.12 6.65 2.85
N LYS A 154 12.81 6.40 3.98
CA LYS A 154 13.63 5.21 4.24
C LYS A 154 14.87 5.13 3.35
N ASP A 155 15.42 6.29 2.97
CA ASP A 155 16.66 6.39 2.21
C ASP A 155 17.93 6.23 3.09
N GLY A 156 17.75 6.22 4.41
CA GLY A 156 18.83 6.07 5.38
C GLY A 156 19.38 7.41 5.89
N ASN A 157 18.81 8.52 5.44
CA ASN A 157 19.11 9.88 5.89
C ASN A 157 17.80 10.55 6.35
N VAL A 158 17.94 11.63 7.10
CA VAL A 158 16.79 12.47 7.46
C VAL A 158 17.06 13.86 6.91
N GLY A 159 16.19 14.33 6.02
CA GLY A 159 16.42 15.57 5.29
C GLY A 159 15.16 16.29 4.84
N ILE A 160 15.36 17.20 3.86
CA ILE A 160 14.31 18.05 3.32
C ILE A 160 13.20 17.22 2.67
N ILE A 161 13.52 16.05 2.12
CA ILE A 161 12.54 15.15 1.53
C ILE A 161 11.59 14.65 2.63
N ASP A 162 12.11 14.09 3.72
CA ASP A 162 11.28 13.66 4.87
C ASP A 162 10.41 14.78 5.41
N TYR A 163 10.99 15.97 5.60
CA TYR A 163 10.26 17.14 6.07
C TYR A 163 9.12 17.56 5.12
N SER A 164 9.38 17.50 3.82
CA SER A 164 8.39 17.83 2.79
C SER A 164 7.28 16.78 2.75
N LEU A 165 7.60 15.51 2.96
CA LEU A 165 6.64 14.42 3.04
C LEU A 165 5.69 14.57 4.24
N VAL A 166 6.19 14.99 5.41
CA VAL A 166 5.32 15.33 6.56
C VAL A 166 4.50 16.59 6.27
N THR A 167 5.10 17.62 5.68
CA THR A 167 4.43 18.90 5.42
C THR A 167 3.32 18.82 4.38
N LEU A 168 3.53 18.10 3.29
CA LEU A 168 2.52 17.91 2.23
C LEU A 168 1.27 17.18 2.74
N ASN A 169 1.42 16.39 3.80
CA ASN A 169 0.34 15.61 4.39
C ASN A 169 -0.17 16.19 5.71
N GLN A 170 0.23 17.40 6.08
CA GLN A 170 -0.26 18.04 7.30
C GLN A 170 -1.79 18.22 7.26
N GLY A 171 -2.46 17.85 8.35
CA GLY A 171 -3.92 17.82 8.43
C GLY A 171 -4.54 16.58 7.78
N ALA A 172 -3.75 15.72 7.13
CA ALA A 172 -4.17 14.36 6.84
C ALA A 172 -4.10 13.55 8.13
N GLY A 173 -5.19 12.91 8.47
CA GLY A 173 -5.32 11.96 9.57
C GLY A 173 -6.60 11.21 9.31
N ALA A 174 -6.55 9.88 9.22
CA ALA A 174 -7.80 9.15 9.11
C ALA A 174 -8.24 8.75 10.50
N SER A 175 -9.27 9.44 10.96
CA SER A 175 -10.24 8.84 11.86
C SER A 175 -10.87 7.64 11.16
N ARG A 176 -11.14 6.56 11.90
CA ARG A 176 -12.03 5.53 11.37
C ARG A 176 -13.41 6.18 11.14
N PRO A 177 -14.15 5.76 10.10
CA PRO A 177 -15.47 6.32 9.82
C PRO A 177 -16.50 6.07 10.94
N ASP A 178 -16.25 5.10 11.83
CA ASP A 178 -17.09 4.84 13.02
C ASP A 178 -16.65 5.61 14.27
N GLY A 179 -15.65 6.49 14.16
CA GLY A 179 -15.09 7.24 15.30
C GLY A 179 -14.33 6.37 16.31
N VAL A 180 -14.14 5.08 16.04
CA VAL A 180 -13.36 4.18 16.89
C VAL A 180 -11.87 4.38 16.61
N ALA A 181 -11.02 4.16 17.62
CA ALA A 181 -9.58 4.14 17.40
C ALA A 181 -9.20 2.91 16.55
N TRP A 182 -8.27 3.10 15.62
CA TRP A 182 -7.66 1.97 14.92
C TRP A 182 -7.00 1.01 15.93
N LYS A 183 -6.96 -0.29 15.59
CA LYS A 183 -6.39 -1.29 16.50
C LYS A 183 -4.90 -1.00 16.71
N ALA A 184 -4.45 -1.12 17.96
CA ALA A 184 -3.05 -0.95 18.30
C ALA A 184 -2.19 -2.03 17.61
N ARG A 185 -1.07 -1.61 17.03
CA ARG A 185 -0.11 -2.51 16.35
C ARG A 185 0.52 -3.45 17.41
N GLN A 186 0.46 -4.76 17.19
CA GLN A 186 1.23 -5.75 17.95
C GLN A 186 2.61 -5.98 17.31
#